data_AF-F4RJX4-F1
#
_entry.id   AF-F4RJX4-F1
#
_cell.length_a   1.000
_cell.length_b   1.000
_cell.length_c   1.000
_cell.angle_alpha   90.00
_cell.angle_beta   90.00
_cell.angle_gamma   90.00
#
_symmetry.space_group_name_H-M   'P 1'
#
loop_
_entity.id
_entity.type
_entity.pdbx_description
1 polymer ?
#
loop_
_entity_poly.entity_id
_entity_poly.type
_entity_poly.pdbx_seq_one_letter_code
_entity_poly.pdbx_strand_id
1 'polypeptide(L)'
;MTQVLAPAPVPEAVLLSPPTLPSNQNQSSLNQNNHVNLDLRNYRITIDRESLMELPESVLLCLFPNGFVFNQRQQQTNSYPQNQSRFIQDHGVTLDDVEDDDDVYYVDFDGACLSFILKFFNESRISYYGTDPPPQDSPAPPQQLPSPLFYKQAIIVLREELEYFAVPSHKPDDGSDPHTYQLKKLCGDQILERRSIFTPLQRNINRENNVAEQHLIDMLCMSGFNREDEWGYRSIEPRRCCITSLALVLLKTGITHDHPPGHPSTGPQSPTQMNPRVSNQQLTTAQKLLLFWRKPARKCWWDATEVSLPIPKQEKPLDVKLWARRVWTLELSLI
;
A
#
# COMPACT_ATOMS: atom_id res chain seq x y z
N MET A 1 -95.88 17.80 -13.88
CA MET A 1 -95.27 16.66 -14.60
C MET A 1 -93.87 17.13 -14.98
N THR A 2 -92.78 16.56 -14.50
CA THR A 2 -92.44 15.13 -14.39
C THR A 2 -91.31 14.95 -13.37
N GLN A 3 -91.26 13.77 -12.75
CA GLN A 3 -90.39 13.35 -11.65
C GLN A 3 -88.89 13.52 -11.91
N VAL A 4 -88.16 13.90 -10.85
CA VAL A 4 -86.71 13.79 -10.72
C VAL A 4 -86.37 12.37 -10.25
N LEU A 5 -85.60 11.63 -11.04
CA LEU A 5 -85.04 10.32 -10.67
C LEU A 5 -83.53 10.49 -10.43
N ALA A 6 -83.07 10.18 -9.22
CA ALA A 6 -81.66 10.20 -8.85
C ALA A 6 -80.91 8.97 -9.42
N PRO A 7 -79.64 9.10 -9.83
CA PRO A 7 -78.84 7.97 -10.31
C PRO A 7 -78.35 7.08 -9.17
N ALA A 8 -78.29 5.78 -9.44
CA ALA A 8 -77.93 4.69 -8.54
C ALA A 8 -76.47 4.74 -8.05
N PRO A 9 -76.16 4.16 -6.87
CA PRO A 9 -74.81 4.13 -6.31
C PRO A 9 -73.90 3.14 -7.04
N VAL A 10 -72.66 3.56 -7.28
CA VAL A 10 -71.57 2.78 -7.87
C VAL A 10 -70.98 1.86 -6.79
N PRO A 11 -70.73 0.56 -7.05
CA PRO A 11 -70.16 -0.35 -6.06
C PRO A 11 -68.67 -0.04 -5.79
N GLU A 12 -68.30 -0.05 -4.52
CA GLU A 12 -66.93 0.09 -4.00
C GLU A 12 -65.98 -0.95 -4.63
N ALA A 13 -64.88 -0.47 -5.21
CA ALA A 13 -63.78 -1.32 -5.66
C ALA A 13 -63.00 -1.85 -4.45
N VAL A 14 -63.11 -3.15 -4.20
CA VAL A 14 -62.27 -3.89 -3.26
C VAL A 14 -60.83 -3.90 -3.80
N LEU A 15 -59.94 -3.17 -3.13
CA LEU A 15 -58.50 -3.28 -3.34
C LEU A 15 -58.03 -4.67 -2.90
N LEU A 16 -57.76 -5.54 -3.86
CA LEU A 16 -57.06 -6.81 -3.64
C LEU A 16 -55.60 -6.50 -3.28
N SER A 17 -55.21 -6.79 -2.05
CA SER A 17 -53.81 -6.80 -1.61
C SER A 17 -53.00 -7.78 -2.46
N PRO A 18 -51.78 -7.43 -2.93
CA PRO A 18 -50.89 -8.40 -3.55
C PRO A 18 -50.43 -9.46 -2.53
N PRO A 19 -50.10 -10.68 -3.00
CA PRO A 19 -49.82 -11.81 -2.12
C PRO A 19 -48.54 -11.60 -1.33
N THR A 20 -48.61 -11.84 -0.02
CA THR A 20 -47.44 -12.03 0.86
C THR A 20 -46.63 -13.23 0.38
N LEU A 21 -45.49 -12.95 -0.25
CA LEU A 21 -44.41 -13.92 -0.41
C LEU A 21 -43.82 -14.24 0.98
N PRO A 22 -43.51 -15.51 1.28
CA PRO A 22 -42.89 -15.85 2.55
C PRO A 22 -41.54 -15.16 2.68
N SER A 23 -41.36 -14.44 3.78
CA SER A 23 -40.11 -13.80 4.18
C SER A 23 -39.03 -14.88 4.30
N ASN A 24 -38.13 -14.93 3.32
CA ASN A 24 -36.94 -15.76 3.39
C ASN A 24 -35.98 -15.11 4.40
N GLN A 25 -36.17 -15.40 5.69
CA GLN A 25 -35.30 -14.99 6.80
C GLN A 25 -33.95 -15.74 6.79
N ASN A 26 -33.26 -15.80 5.65
CA ASN A 26 -31.96 -16.46 5.52
C ASN A 26 -31.06 -15.77 4.47
N GLN A 27 -30.93 -14.45 4.52
CA GLN A 27 -29.90 -13.71 3.76
C GLN A 27 -29.18 -12.62 4.57
N SER A 28 -29.22 -12.65 5.89
CA SER A 28 -28.51 -11.70 6.77
C SER A 28 -27.26 -12.27 7.44
N SER A 29 -26.66 -13.33 6.88
CA SER A 29 -25.49 -14.02 7.47
C SER A 29 -24.33 -14.25 6.51
N LEU A 30 -24.25 -13.49 5.41
CA LEU A 30 -23.14 -13.52 4.44
C LEU A 30 -22.34 -12.20 4.33
N ASN A 31 -22.58 -11.21 5.20
CA ASN A 31 -21.63 -10.12 5.40
C ASN A 31 -20.42 -10.65 6.18
N GLN A 32 -19.61 -11.48 5.51
CA GLN A 32 -18.22 -11.71 5.92
C GLN A 32 -17.56 -10.33 5.95
N ASN A 33 -17.00 -9.92 7.11
CA ASN A 33 -16.35 -8.62 7.31
C ASN A 33 -15.55 -8.19 6.08
N ASN A 34 -16.10 -7.24 5.30
CA ASN A 34 -15.46 -6.71 4.09
C ASN A 34 -14.27 -5.80 4.44
N HIS A 35 -14.07 -5.55 5.72
CA HIS A 35 -12.98 -4.78 6.30
C HIS A 35 -12.04 -5.68 7.09
N VAL A 36 -10.79 -5.24 7.19
CA VAL A 36 -9.71 -5.84 7.96
C VAL A 36 -9.20 -4.77 8.92
N ASN A 37 -9.20 -5.07 10.21
CA ASN A 37 -8.69 -4.18 11.25
C ASN A 37 -7.22 -4.52 11.54
N LEU A 38 -6.33 -3.54 11.37
CA LEU A 38 -4.90 -3.69 11.60
C LEU A 38 -4.44 -2.82 12.77
N ASP A 39 -3.61 -3.37 13.64
CA ASP A 39 -2.82 -2.60 14.62
C ASP A 39 -1.35 -2.62 14.21
N LEU A 40 -0.85 -1.46 13.74
CA LEU A 40 0.46 -1.26 13.14
C LEU A 40 1.36 -0.47 14.11
N ARG A 41 1.78 -1.13 15.19
CA ARG A 41 2.56 -0.52 16.30
C ARG A 41 1.77 0.58 17.02
N ASN A 42 0.56 0.25 17.48
CA ASN A 42 -0.42 1.16 18.10
C ASN A 42 -1.04 2.18 17.14
N TYR A 43 -0.84 1.99 15.83
CA TYR A 43 -1.50 2.77 14.80
C TYR A 43 -2.60 1.92 14.17
N ARG A 44 -3.86 2.20 14.52
CA ARG A 44 -5.01 1.41 14.05
C ARG A 44 -5.49 1.89 12.68
N ILE A 45 -5.62 0.96 11.73
CA ILE A 45 -6.17 1.22 10.40
C ILE A 45 -7.20 0.14 10.08
N THR A 46 -8.36 0.57 9.61
CA THR A 46 -9.37 -0.32 9.00
C THR A 46 -9.29 -0.15 7.49
N ILE A 47 -9.12 -1.25 6.76
CA ILE A 47 -9.00 -1.26 5.30
C ILE A 47 -9.98 -2.27 4.70
N ASP A 48 -10.61 -1.94 3.57
CA ASP A 48 -11.41 -2.91 2.83
C ASP A 48 -10.53 -4.01 2.20
N ARG A 49 -11.08 -5.23 2.10
CA ARG A 49 -10.33 -6.38 1.57
C ARG A 49 -9.88 -6.17 0.12
N GLU A 50 -10.65 -5.47 -0.69
CA GLU A 50 -10.33 -5.21 -2.10
C GLU A 50 -9.12 -4.30 -2.23
N SER A 51 -9.12 -3.14 -1.56
CA SER A 51 -7.98 -2.21 -1.52
C SER A 51 -6.76 -2.85 -0.87
N LEU A 52 -6.94 -3.76 0.10
CA LEU A 52 -5.84 -4.56 0.63
C LEU A 52 -5.19 -5.43 -0.46
N MET A 53 -5.97 -6.08 -1.31
CA MET A 53 -5.47 -6.94 -2.41
C MET A 53 -4.84 -6.14 -3.56
N GLU A 54 -5.05 -4.83 -3.63
CA GLU A 54 -4.40 -3.93 -4.58
C GLU A 54 -3.03 -3.42 -4.10
N LEU A 55 -2.74 -3.57 -2.79
CA LEU A 55 -1.45 -3.17 -2.25
C LEU A 55 -0.30 -3.93 -2.93
N PRO A 56 0.89 -3.31 -3.02
CA PRO A 56 2.07 -3.97 -3.55
C PRO A 56 2.37 -5.26 -2.79
N GLU A 57 2.73 -6.34 -3.49
CA GLU A 57 3.14 -7.63 -2.92
C GLU A 57 4.25 -7.45 -1.89
N SER A 58 5.20 -6.56 -2.18
CA SER A 58 6.28 -6.22 -1.24
C SER A 58 5.79 -5.65 0.10
N VAL A 59 4.64 -4.97 0.12
CA VAL A 59 4.00 -4.46 1.34
C VAL A 59 3.16 -5.55 1.99
N LEU A 60 2.40 -6.32 1.20
CA LEU A 60 1.60 -7.44 1.69
C LEU A 60 2.44 -8.49 2.40
N LEU A 61 3.64 -8.79 1.91
CA LEU A 61 4.59 -9.72 2.56
C LEU A 61 5.12 -9.18 3.90
N CYS A 62 5.20 -7.86 4.07
CA CYS A 62 5.54 -7.26 5.37
C CYS A 62 4.34 -7.29 6.33
N LEU A 63 3.13 -7.07 5.82
CA LEU A 63 1.91 -7.11 6.63
C LEU A 63 1.54 -8.54 7.06
N PHE A 64 1.71 -9.50 6.16
CA PHE A 64 1.33 -10.90 6.34
C PHE A 64 2.46 -11.83 5.88
N PRO A 65 3.54 -11.97 6.66
CA PRO A 65 4.71 -12.76 6.27
C PRO A 65 4.39 -14.25 6.05
N ASN A 66 3.35 -14.76 6.69
CA ASN A 66 2.87 -16.15 6.54
C ASN A 66 1.73 -16.27 5.51
N GLY A 67 1.47 -15.21 4.74
CA GLY A 67 0.33 -15.11 3.84
C GLY A 67 -0.92 -14.59 4.53
N PHE A 68 -1.79 -13.95 3.76
CA PHE A 68 -3.10 -13.50 4.21
C PHE A 68 -4.13 -14.60 3.92
N VAL A 69 -4.57 -15.32 4.95
CA VAL A 69 -5.58 -16.38 4.80
C VAL A 69 -6.97 -15.75 4.94
N PHE A 70 -7.73 -15.73 3.84
CA PHE A 70 -9.06 -15.11 3.75
C PHE A 70 -10.13 -15.75 4.67
N ASN A 71 -9.87 -16.93 5.24
CA ASN A 71 -10.79 -17.68 6.08
C ASN A 71 -10.11 -18.19 7.36
N GLN A 72 -10.35 -17.55 8.50
CA GLN A 72 -10.07 -18.18 9.79
C GLN A 72 -11.10 -17.78 10.86
N ARG A 73 -12.33 -18.30 10.72
CA ARG A 73 -13.19 -18.52 11.90
C ARG A 73 -12.93 -19.88 12.57
N GLN A 74 -11.96 -20.67 12.12
CA GLN A 74 -11.54 -21.92 12.77
C GLN A 74 -10.02 -22.11 12.62
N GLN A 75 -9.32 -22.32 13.74
CA GLN A 75 -7.88 -22.61 13.88
C GLN A 75 -6.95 -21.43 14.25
N GLN A 76 -7.32 -20.58 15.20
CA GLN A 76 -6.29 -19.98 16.07
C GLN A 76 -6.77 -19.70 17.50
N THR A 77 -7.53 -20.65 18.07
CA THR A 77 -7.38 -20.96 19.49
C THR A 77 -6.27 -22.01 19.60
N ASN A 78 -5.06 -21.60 19.99
CA ASN A 78 -3.87 -22.40 20.38
C ASN A 78 -2.62 -22.17 19.53
N SER A 79 -1.87 -21.10 19.82
CA SER A 79 -0.39 -21.14 19.76
C SER A 79 0.27 -19.86 20.29
N TYR A 80 -0.01 -19.49 21.55
CA TYR A 80 0.96 -18.75 22.37
C TYR A 80 1.12 -19.44 23.74
N PRO A 81 2.36 -19.56 24.25
CA PRO A 81 2.64 -20.34 25.45
C PRO A 81 2.10 -19.64 26.70
N GLN A 82 1.25 -20.39 27.38
CA GLN A 82 0.61 -20.09 28.64
C GLN A 82 1.67 -19.88 29.74
N ASN A 83 1.91 -18.63 30.13
CA ASN A 83 2.55 -18.29 31.41
C ASN A 83 2.21 -16.86 31.82
N GLN A 84 1.03 -16.70 32.42
CA GLN A 84 0.84 -15.87 33.62
C GLN A 84 -0.52 -16.17 34.27
N SER A 85 -0.44 -17.03 35.28
CA SER A 85 -1.10 -16.93 36.59
C SER A 85 -2.62 -16.73 36.66
N ARG A 86 -3.28 -17.84 37.04
CA ARG A 86 -4.54 -17.90 37.80
C ARG A 86 -4.51 -16.95 39.02
N PHE A 87 -5.62 -16.25 39.28
CA PHE A 87 -6.36 -16.28 40.55
C PHE A 87 -7.85 -15.99 40.29
N ILE A 88 -8.70 -16.60 41.13
CA ILE A 88 -10.11 -16.98 40.93
C ILE A 88 -11.06 -16.03 41.67
N GLN A 89 -12.26 -15.74 41.13
CA GLN A 89 -13.59 -15.94 41.76
C GLN A 89 -14.68 -15.53 40.77
N ASP A 90 -15.41 -16.50 40.21
CA ASP A 90 -16.75 -16.85 40.70
C ASP A 90 -17.72 -15.68 40.54
N HIS A 91 -18.37 -15.58 39.39
CA HIS A 91 -19.76 -15.15 39.22
C HIS A 91 -20.20 -15.55 37.81
N GLY A 92 -21.35 -16.24 37.71
CA GLY A 92 -21.92 -16.67 36.45
C GLY A 92 -22.19 -15.49 35.53
N VAL A 93 -21.47 -15.43 34.42
CA VAL A 93 -21.75 -14.51 33.32
C VAL A 93 -22.40 -15.32 32.21
N THR A 94 -23.61 -14.89 31.87
CA THR A 94 -24.41 -15.31 30.73
C THR A 94 -23.60 -15.24 29.43
N LEU A 95 -23.71 -16.27 28.60
CA LEU A 95 -23.10 -16.41 27.26
C LEU A 95 -23.75 -15.49 26.22
N ASP A 96 -23.96 -14.20 26.53
CA ASP A 96 -24.66 -13.28 25.62
C ASP A 96 -23.91 -11.95 25.34
N ASP A 97 -22.71 -11.74 25.89
CA ASP A 97 -21.88 -10.55 25.60
C ASP A 97 -20.46 -10.95 25.18
N VAL A 98 -20.33 -11.78 24.14
CA VAL A 98 -19.12 -11.69 23.31
C VAL A 98 -19.42 -10.56 22.33
N GLU A 99 -19.12 -9.33 22.75
CA GLU A 99 -18.98 -8.21 21.81
C GLU A 99 -18.20 -8.75 20.60
N ASP A 100 -18.67 -8.47 19.39
CA ASP A 100 -17.92 -8.73 18.15
C ASP A 100 -16.53 -8.09 18.33
N ASP A 101 -15.59 -8.88 18.84
CA ASP A 101 -14.19 -8.49 18.97
C ASP A 101 -13.70 -8.50 17.54
N ASP A 102 -13.88 -7.36 16.89
CA ASP A 102 -13.53 -7.06 15.51
C ASP A 102 -12.09 -7.51 15.31
N ASP A 103 -11.88 -8.73 14.77
CA ASP A 103 -10.58 -9.42 14.75
C ASP A 103 -9.45 -8.45 14.34
N VAL A 104 -8.68 -7.95 15.32
CA VAL A 104 -7.59 -6.99 15.08
C VAL A 104 -6.31 -7.76 14.79
N TYR A 105 -5.77 -7.59 13.60
CA TYR A 105 -4.47 -8.15 13.22
C TYR A 105 -3.35 -7.25 13.71
N TYR A 106 -2.58 -7.74 14.67
CA TYR A 106 -1.37 -7.07 15.15
C TYR A 106 -0.19 -7.36 14.23
N VAL A 107 0.38 -6.29 13.66
CA VAL A 107 1.44 -6.40 12.66
C VAL A 107 2.60 -5.49 13.07
N ASP A 108 3.82 -6.02 13.02
CA ASP A 108 5.04 -5.24 13.23
C ASP A 108 5.42 -4.43 11.98
N PHE A 109 4.55 -3.51 11.58
CA PHE A 109 4.72 -2.62 10.44
C PHE A 109 4.48 -1.17 10.85
N ASP A 110 5.11 -0.23 10.15
CA ASP A 110 4.93 1.19 10.43
C ASP A 110 3.59 1.70 9.86
N GLY A 111 2.66 2.09 10.74
CA GLY A 111 1.35 2.60 10.34
C GLY A 111 1.39 3.91 9.54
N ALA A 112 2.41 4.76 9.75
CA ALA A 112 2.57 5.97 8.94
C ALA A 112 3.01 5.63 7.51
N CYS A 113 3.81 4.58 7.34
CA CYS A 113 4.17 4.06 6.01
C CYS A 113 2.93 3.55 5.27
N LEU A 114 2.08 2.74 5.94
CA LEU A 114 0.87 2.24 5.30
C LEU A 114 -0.09 3.40 4.96
N SER A 115 -0.25 4.35 5.87
CA SER A 115 -1.09 5.54 5.65
C SER A 115 -0.62 6.36 4.45
N PHE A 116 0.70 6.52 4.27
CA PHE A 116 1.28 7.17 3.10
C PHE A 116 0.90 6.48 1.79
N ILE A 117 0.97 5.14 1.75
CA ILE A 117 0.59 4.34 0.57
C ILE A 117 -0.91 4.48 0.28
N LEU A 118 -1.76 4.24 1.28
CA LEU A 118 -3.21 4.27 1.13
C LEU A 118 -3.71 5.65 0.68
N LYS A 119 -3.14 6.72 1.23
CA LYS A 119 -3.46 8.08 0.81
C LYS A 119 -3.15 8.28 -0.67
N PHE A 120 -1.95 7.93 -1.12
CA PHE A 120 -1.55 8.08 -2.52
C PHE A 120 -2.45 7.24 -3.45
N PHE A 121 -2.75 6.00 -3.08
CA PHE A 121 -3.61 5.10 -3.87
C PHE A 121 -5.02 5.67 -3.99
N ASN A 122 -5.60 6.15 -2.89
CA ASN A 122 -6.94 6.74 -2.89
C ASN A 122 -7.00 8.04 -3.72
N GLU A 123 -6.02 8.94 -3.56
CA GLU A 123 -5.93 10.17 -4.37
C GLU A 123 -5.79 9.85 -5.87
N SER A 124 -5.00 8.84 -6.21
CA SER A 124 -4.83 8.35 -7.58
C SER A 124 -6.13 7.78 -8.14
N ARG A 125 -6.86 7.00 -7.34
CA ARG A 125 -8.16 6.43 -7.71
C ARG A 125 -9.18 7.53 -7.99
N ILE A 126 -9.32 8.50 -7.09
CA ILE A 126 -10.23 9.62 -7.26
C ILE A 126 -9.88 10.43 -8.51
N SER A 127 -8.60 10.70 -8.76
CA SER A 127 -8.17 11.45 -9.94
C SER A 127 -8.39 10.69 -11.25
N TYR A 128 -8.28 9.36 -11.25
CA TYR A 128 -8.40 8.56 -12.47
C TYR A 128 -9.83 8.12 -12.77
N TYR A 129 -10.58 7.66 -11.76
CA TYR A 129 -11.94 7.15 -11.92
C TYR A 129 -13.03 8.17 -11.59
N GLY A 130 -12.70 9.23 -10.85
CA GLY A 130 -13.69 10.13 -10.27
C GLY A 130 -14.21 9.62 -8.92
N THR A 131 -15.16 10.35 -8.34
CA THR A 131 -15.80 10.00 -7.06
C THR A 131 -17.14 9.28 -7.23
N ASP A 132 -17.70 9.31 -8.44
CA ASP A 132 -19.01 8.73 -8.70
C ASP A 132 -18.86 7.22 -8.88
N PRO A 133 -19.66 6.40 -8.18
CA PRO A 133 -19.65 4.97 -8.41
C PRO A 133 -19.97 4.70 -9.89
N PRO A 134 -19.24 3.80 -10.56
CA PRO A 134 -19.61 3.41 -11.90
C PRO A 134 -21.07 2.89 -11.85
N PRO A 135 -21.92 3.26 -12.82
CA PRO A 135 -23.29 2.77 -12.85
C PRO A 135 -23.27 1.23 -12.75
N GLN A 136 -24.14 0.67 -11.90
CA GLN A 136 -24.14 -0.76 -11.53
C GLN A 136 -24.25 -1.72 -12.74
N ASP A 137 -24.68 -1.20 -13.90
CA ASP A 137 -24.78 -1.91 -15.18
C ASP A 137 -23.57 -1.70 -16.10
N SER A 138 -22.40 -1.32 -15.57
CA SER A 138 -21.20 -1.17 -16.39
C SER A 138 -20.83 -2.52 -17.00
N PRO A 139 -20.92 -2.68 -18.34
CA PRO A 139 -20.60 -3.94 -18.98
C PRO A 139 -19.16 -4.34 -18.66
N ALA A 140 -18.96 -5.62 -18.34
CA ALA A 140 -17.64 -6.17 -18.11
C ALA A 140 -16.71 -5.80 -19.28
N PRO A 141 -15.44 -5.46 -19.01
CA PRO A 141 -14.49 -5.13 -20.05
C PRO A 141 -14.47 -6.22 -21.13
N PRO A 142 -14.50 -5.86 -22.43
CA PRO A 142 -14.50 -6.84 -23.50
C PRO A 142 -13.28 -7.76 -23.36
N GLN A 143 -13.48 -9.07 -23.59
CA GLN A 143 -12.46 -10.12 -23.37
C GLN A 143 -11.14 -9.94 -24.16
N GLN A 144 -11.07 -8.96 -25.06
CA GLN A 144 -9.93 -8.70 -25.96
C GLN A 144 -9.29 -7.31 -25.74
N LEU A 145 -9.30 -6.78 -24.51
CA LEU A 145 -8.55 -5.54 -24.27
C LEU A 145 -7.03 -5.78 -24.39
N PRO A 146 -6.28 -4.90 -25.07
CA PRO A 146 -4.86 -5.15 -25.39
C PRO A 146 -3.95 -5.22 -24.16
N SER A 147 -4.28 -4.47 -23.10
CA SER A 147 -3.51 -4.35 -21.87
C SER A 147 -4.34 -3.69 -20.76
N PRO A 148 -4.13 -4.03 -19.48
CA PRO A 148 -4.80 -3.35 -18.37
C PRO A 148 -4.43 -1.87 -18.25
N LEU A 149 -3.30 -1.42 -18.83
CA LEU A 149 -2.88 -0.02 -18.82
C LEU A 149 -3.87 0.95 -19.49
N PHE A 150 -4.82 0.43 -20.28
CA PHE A 150 -5.84 1.23 -20.92
C PHE A 150 -6.99 1.61 -19.99
N TYR A 151 -7.30 0.79 -18.97
CA TYR A 151 -8.45 0.99 -18.07
C TYR A 151 -8.10 0.97 -16.59
N LYS A 152 -6.86 0.61 -16.24
CA LYS A 152 -6.35 0.64 -14.87
C LYS A 152 -5.35 1.76 -14.65
N GLN A 153 -5.42 2.38 -13.47
CA GLN A 153 -4.40 3.34 -13.06
C GLN A 153 -3.17 2.57 -12.58
N ALA A 154 -2.05 2.79 -13.25
CA ALA A 154 -0.78 2.16 -12.91
C ALA A 154 0.06 3.07 -12.00
N ILE A 155 0.59 2.51 -10.91
CA ILE A 155 1.47 3.17 -9.94
C ILE A 155 2.79 2.42 -9.88
N ILE A 156 3.89 3.13 -10.06
CA ILE A 156 5.23 2.58 -9.80
C ILE A 156 5.51 2.68 -8.32
N VAL A 157 5.89 1.56 -7.72
CA VAL A 157 6.23 1.44 -6.32
C VAL A 157 7.71 1.10 -6.23
N LEU A 158 8.50 2.03 -5.70
CA LEU A 158 9.91 1.80 -5.41
C LEU A 158 10.09 1.76 -3.90
N ARG A 159 10.58 0.62 -3.39
CA ARG A 159 10.84 0.41 -1.96
C ARG A 159 12.32 0.11 -1.74
N GLU A 160 12.91 0.72 -0.72
CA GLU A 160 14.27 0.42 -0.24
C GLU A 160 14.21 -0.12 1.19
N GLU A 161 14.89 -1.25 1.41
CA GLU A 161 15.34 -1.69 2.73
C GLU A 161 16.85 -1.51 2.82
N LEU A 162 17.29 -0.64 3.73
CA LEU A 162 18.69 -0.35 3.96
C LEU A 162 19.07 -0.82 5.35
N GLU A 163 19.87 -1.88 5.42
CA GLU A 163 20.48 -2.35 6.66
C GLU A 163 21.88 -1.76 6.79
N TYR A 164 22.21 -1.15 7.93
CA TYR A 164 23.50 -0.49 8.12
C TYR A 164 24.30 -1.03 9.31
N PHE A 165 25.62 -1.00 9.15
CA PHE A 165 26.59 -1.49 10.11
C PHE A 165 27.64 -0.41 10.37
N ALA A 166 27.67 0.08 11.62
CA ALA A 166 28.61 1.09 12.06
C ALA A 166 29.89 0.43 12.57
N VAL A 167 31.01 0.69 11.91
CA VAL A 167 32.34 0.18 12.28
C VAL A 167 33.25 1.37 12.64
N PRO A 168 33.48 1.63 13.93
CA PRO A 168 34.43 2.67 14.34
C PRO A 168 35.83 2.41 13.82
N SER A 169 36.50 3.46 13.34
CA SER A 169 37.85 3.35 12.78
C SER A 169 38.91 3.01 13.83
N HIS A 170 38.65 3.37 15.09
CA HIS A 170 39.50 3.03 16.23
C HIS A 170 38.66 2.58 17.42
N LYS A 171 39.24 1.74 18.28
CA LYS A 171 38.63 1.40 19.56
C LYS A 171 38.70 2.61 20.50
N PRO A 172 37.68 2.84 21.34
CA PRO A 172 37.75 3.79 22.43
C PRO A 172 38.97 3.53 23.32
N ASP A 173 39.68 4.59 23.72
CA ASP A 173 40.85 4.49 24.60
C ASP A 173 40.51 3.93 25.99
N ASP A 174 39.26 4.06 26.42
CA ASP A 174 38.76 3.55 27.70
C ASP A 174 38.40 2.05 27.70
N GLY A 175 38.60 1.36 26.57
CA GLY A 175 38.26 -0.05 26.42
C GLY A 175 36.76 -0.36 26.43
N SER A 176 35.91 0.66 26.37
CA SER A 176 34.46 0.49 26.26
C SER A 176 34.07 -0.13 24.91
N ASP A 177 32.86 -0.72 24.85
CA ASP A 177 32.35 -1.27 23.60
C ASP A 177 32.15 -0.14 22.57
N PRO A 178 32.88 -0.14 21.44
CA PRO A 178 32.68 0.84 20.37
C PRO A 178 31.24 0.84 19.81
N HIS A 179 30.52 -0.28 19.89
CA HIS A 179 29.22 -0.47 19.24
C HIS A 179 28.03 -0.09 20.13
N THR A 180 28.07 1.11 20.67
CA THR A 180 26.99 1.62 21.52
C THR A 180 25.68 1.82 20.74
N TYR A 181 24.55 1.68 21.44
CA TYR A 181 23.24 2.04 20.88
C TYR A 181 23.22 3.49 20.35
N GLN A 182 23.88 4.39 21.07
CA GLN A 182 24.00 5.79 20.68
C GLN A 182 24.74 5.98 19.35
N LEU A 183 25.85 5.27 19.15
CA LEU A 183 26.56 5.28 17.89
C LEU A 183 25.66 4.81 16.75
N LYS A 184 24.98 3.67 16.92
CA LYS A 184 24.06 3.11 15.92
C LYS A 184 22.93 4.08 15.57
N LYS A 185 22.42 4.81 16.57
CA LYS A 185 21.39 5.84 16.38
C LYS A 185 21.91 7.02 15.57
N LEU A 186 23.05 7.61 15.96
CA LEU A 186 23.68 8.72 15.23
C LEU A 186 24.02 8.36 13.78
N CYS A 187 24.48 7.14 13.54
CA CYS A 187 24.71 6.62 12.20
C CYS A 187 23.41 6.53 11.39
N GLY A 188 22.34 6.03 12.02
CA GLY A 188 21.01 5.97 11.41
C GLY A 188 20.50 7.35 11.02
N ASP A 189 20.62 8.33 11.93
CA ASP A 189 20.21 9.72 11.70
C ASP A 189 20.96 10.34 10.50
N GLN A 190 22.27 10.11 10.38
CA GLN A 190 23.07 10.57 9.23
C GLN A 190 22.66 9.91 7.91
N ILE A 191 22.27 8.63 7.91
CA ILE A 191 21.80 7.96 6.69
C ILE A 191 20.36 8.37 6.35
N LEU A 192 19.55 8.72 7.36
CA LEU A 192 18.18 9.14 7.20
C LEU A 192 18.08 10.44 6.38
N GLU A 193 19.01 11.38 6.59
CA GLU A 193 19.11 12.65 5.85
C GLU A 193 19.40 12.48 4.34
N ARG A 194 19.92 11.32 3.92
CA ARG A 194 20.20 11.03 2.51
C ARG A 194 18.93 10.60 1.80
N ARG A 195 18.13 11.58 1.37
CA ARG A 195 16.78 11.37 0.83
C ARG A 195 16.68 11.12 -0.67
N SER A 196 17.68 11.49 -1.46
CA SER A 196 17.65 11.30 -2.92
C SER A 196 17.60 9.83 -3.30
N ILE A 197 16.66 9.48 -4.18
CA ILE A 197 16.43 8.10 -4.63
C ILE A 197 17.63 7.60 -5.44
N PHE A 198 18.07 8.34 -6.45
CA PHE A 198 19.00 7.82 -7.46
C PHE A 198 20.48 8.00 -7.13
N THR A 199 20.83 8.75 -6.08
CA THR A 199 22.23 9.01 -5.71
C THR A 199 23.07 7.73 -5.56
N PRO A 200 22.60 6.65 -4.89
CA PRO A 200 23.40 5.42 -4.77
C PRO A 200 23.72 4.77 -6.12
N LEU A 201 22.77 4.71 -7.05
CA LEU A 201 22.98 4.17 -8.39
C LEU A 201 23.88 5.07 -9.25
N GLN A 202 23.68 6.38 -9.20
CA GLN A 202 24.53 7.35 -9.91
C GLN A 202 26.01 7.22 -9.51
N ARG A 203 26.30 6.97 -8.22
CA ARG A 203 27.66 6.71 -7.75
C ARG A 203 28.25 5.44 -8.37
N ASN A 204 27.47 4.37 -8.47
CA ASN A 204 27.91 3.11 -9.09
C ASN A 204 28.14 3.27 -10.60
N ILE A 205 27.25 3.99 -11.30
CA ILE A 205 27.41 4.32 -12.72
C ILE A 205 28.74 5.04 -12.95
N ASN A 206 29.03 6.06 -12.15
CA ASN A 206 30.28 6.84 -12.28
C ASN A 206 31.53 6.03 -11.92
N ARG A 207 31.43 5.07 -11.00
CA ARG A 207 32.56 4.26 -10.53
C ARG A 207 32.86 3.08 -11.46
N GLU A 208 31.83 2.42 -11.98
CA GLU A 208 31.93 1.12 -12.66
C GLU A 208 31.42 1.14 -14.11
N ASN A 209 31.04 2.31 -14.64
CA ASN A 209 30.42 2.48 -15.95
C ASN A 209 29.20 1.55 -16.16
N ASN A 210 28.35 1.45 -15.13
CA ASN A 210 27.23 0.52 -15.12
C ASN A 210 26.08 1.01 -16.01
N VAL A 211 26.13 0.66 -17.30
CA VAL A 211 25.13 1.05 -18.31
C VAL A 211 23.73 0.53 -17.99
N ALA A 212 23.61 -0.62 -17.31
CA ALA A 212 22.31 -1.17 -16.93
C ALA A 212 21.61 -0.30 -15.86
N GLU A 213 22.37 0.21 -14.88
CA GLU A 213 21.84 1.15 -13.89
C GLU A 213 21.45 2.49 -14.52
N GLN A 214 22.23 2.97 -15.48
CA GLN A 214 21.90 4.18 -16.24
C GLN A 214 20.56 4.02 -16.97
N HIS A 215 20.37 2.91 -17.68
CA HIS A 215 19.12 2.59 -18.36
C HIS A 215 17.94 2.42 -17.39
N LEU A 216 18.16 1.85 -16.21
CA LEU A 216 17.13 1.75 -15.18
C LEU A 216 16.65 3.14 -14.72
N ILE A 217 17.59 4.05 -14.42
CA ILE A 217 17.25 5.43 -14.05
C ILE A 217 16.49 6.13 -15.18
N ASP A 218 16.98 6.03 -16.42
CA ASP A 218 16.34 6.67 -17.57
C ASP A 218 14.93 6.13 -17.83
N MET A 219 14.75 4.82 -17.68
CA MET A 219 13.45 4.17 -17.81
C MET A 219 12.48 4.64 -16.71
N LEU A 220 12.92 4.71 -15.45
CA LEU A 220 12.09 5.22 -14.35
C LEU A 220 11.75 6.70 -14.53
N CYS A 221 12.69 7.52 -15.01
CA CYS A 221 12.45 8.94 -15.25
C CYS A 221 11.44 9.17 -16.39
N MET A 222 11.58 8.45 -17.49
CA MET A 222 10.63 8.53 -18.60
C MET A 222 9.22 8.06 -18.18
N SER A 223 9.14 7.24 -17.15
CA SER A 223 7.90 6.62 -16.65
C SER A 223 7.23 7.39 -15.51
N GLY A 224 7.85 8.44 -14.95
CA GLY A 224 7.19 9.29 -13.95
C GLY A 224 8.13 10.01 -12.98
N PHE A 225 9.26 9.40 -12.64
CA PHE A 225 10.24 9.99 -11.71
C PHE A 225 11.05 11.14 -12.36
N ASN A 226 11.74 11.92 -11.54
CA ASN A 226 12.83 12.82 -11.93
C ASN A 226 14.13 12.41 -11.24
N ARG A 227 15.29 12.82 -11.78
CA ARG A 227 16.61 12.38 -11.29
C ARG A 227 16.93 12.86 -9.87
N GLU A 228 16.27 13.94 -9.47
CA GLU A 228 16.37 14.67 -8.23
C GLU A 228 15.32 14.24 -7.20
N ASP A 229 14.42 13.31 -7.56
CA ASP A 229 13.36 12.88 -6.66
C ASP A 229 13.92 12.28 -5.37
N GLU A 230 13.19 12.54 -4.29
CA GLU A 230 13.46 12.03 -2.96
C GLU A 230 12.45 10.96 -2.56
N TRP A 231 12.83 10.11 -1.60
CA TRP A 231 11.91 9.16 -0.99
C TRP A 231 10.71 9.89 -0.38
N GLY A 232 9.50 9.53 -0.81
CA GLY A 232 8.25 10.11 -0.30
C GLY A 232 7.98 9.71 1.16
N TYR A 233 8.39 8.50 1.53
CA TYR A 233 8.41 8.03 2.91
C TYR A 233 9.79 7.45 3.22
N ARG A 234 10.33 7.75 4.40
CA ARG A 234 11.63 7.25 4.86
C ARG A 234 11.71 7.30 6.39
N SER A 235 11.94 6.16 7.05
CA SER A 235 12.00 6.07 8.50
C SER A 235 13.02 5.02 8.96
N ILE A 236 13.56 5.20 10.16
CA ILE A 236 14.42 4.22 10.84
C ILE A 236 13.52 3.23 11.59
N GLU A 237 13.82 1.93 11.46
CA GLU A 237 13.15 0.89 12.22
C GLU A 237 13.56 0.92 13.71
N PRO A 238 12.63 1.09 14.68
CA PRO A 238 12.98 1.35 16.08
C PRO A 238 13.86 0.28 16.76
N ARG A 239 13.75 -0.98 16.31
CA ARG A 239 14.43 -2.14 16.91
C ARG A 239 15.61 -2.65 16.07
N ARG A 240 15.96 -1.99 14.98
CA ARG A 240 16.97 -2.49 14.01
C ARG A 240 17.79 -1.35 13.45
N CYS A 241 19.03 -1.63 13.05
CA CYS A 241 19.81 -0.72 12.21
C CYS A 241 19.32 -0.82 10.75
N CYS A 242 18.05 -0.48 10.54
CA CYS A 242 17.40 -0.57 9.24
C CYS A 242 16.65 0.74 8.95
N ILE A 243 16.67 1.17 7.69
CA ILE A 243 15.86 2.26 7.18
C ILE A 243 14.95 1.71 6.09
N THR A 244 13.65 1.94 6.24
CA THR A 244 12.64 1.62 5.24
C THR A 244 12.33 2.90 4.46
N SER A 245 12.37 2.84 3.13
CA SER A 245 12.02 3.98 2.26
C SER A 245 11.07 3.55 1.16
N LEU A 246 10.20 4.47 0.74
CA LEU A 246 9.19 4.22 -0.27
C LEU A 246 8.94 5.47 -1.10
N ALA A 247 8.84 5.29 -2.41
CA ALA A 247 8.46 6.32 -3.36
C ALA A 247 7.40 5.78 -4.31
N LEU A 248 6.38 6.61 -4.58
CA LEU A 248 5.22 6.28 -5.40
C LEU A 248 5.09 7.34 -6.49
N VAL A 249 4.90 6.91 -7.74
CA VAL A 249 4.59 7.81 -8.86
C VAL A 249 3.54 7.17 -9.76
N LEU A 250 2.70 8.00 -10.38
CA LEU A 250 1.83 7.55 -11.44
C LEU A 250 2.66 7.18 -12.67
N LEU A 251 2.44 5.99 -13.22
CA LEU A 251 3.10 5.57 -14.45
C LEU A 251 2.61 6.42 -15.62
N LYS A 252 3.53 7.11 -16.31
CA LYS A 252 3.28 7.79 -17.58
C LYS A 252 3.15 6.74 -18.70
N THR A 253 1.94 6.23 -18.89
CA THR A 253 1.64 5.20 -19.90
C THR A 253 1.71 5.70 -21.34
N GLY A 254 1.61 7.02 -21.55
CA GLY A 254 1.42 7.62 -22.85
C GLY A 254 0.02 7.39 -23.43
N ILE A 255 -0.92 6.90 -22.63
CA ILE A 255 -2.33 6.74 -22.98
C ILE A 255 -3.07 7.93 -22.38
N THR A 256 -3.85 8.62 -23.20
CA THR A 256 -4.69 9.75 -22.77
C THR A 256 -6.12 9.52 -23.26
N HIS A 257 -7.08 9.74 -22.38
CA HIS A 257 -8.50 9.62 -22.68
C HIS A 257 -9.08 11.01 -22.95
N ASP A 258 -9.82 11.15 -24.04
CA ASP A 258 -10.50 12.40 -24.38
C ASP A 258 -11.70 12.58 -23.44
N HIS A 259 -11.81 13.77 -22.83
CA HIS A 259 -12.89 14.13 -21.91
C HIS A 259 -13.54 15.46 -22.28
N PRO A 260 -14.83 15.65 -21.98
CA PRO A 260 -15.47 16.96 -22.05
C PRO A 260 -14.72 17.98 -21.17
N PRO A 261 -14.64 19.26 -21.57
CA PRO A 261 -14.00 20.29 -20.77
C PRO A 261 -14.64 20.37 -19.37
N GLY A 262 -13.82 20.30 -18.32
CA GLY A 262 -14.27 20.37 -16.92
C GLY A 262 -14.62 19.02 -16.29
N HIS A 263 -14.44 17.90 -16.98
CA HIS A 263 -14.56 16.58 -16.36
C HIS A 263 -13.40 16.34 -15.36
N PRO A 264 -13.67 15.89 -14.13
CA PRO A 264 -12.64 15.79 -13.08
C PRO A 264 -11.72 14.57 -13.20
N SER A 265 -12.14 13.51 -13.91
CA SER A 265 -11.38 12.26 -14.00
C SER A 265 -10.54 12.16 -15.28
N THR A 266 -9.41 11.44 -15.19
CA THR A 266 -8.45 11.28 -16.30
C THR A 266 -8.52 9.92 -17.00
N GLY A 267 -9.12 8.91 -16.37
CA GLY A 267 -9.30 7.57 -16.91
C GLY A 267 -10.47 7.47 -17.90
N PRO A 268 -10.74 6.28 -18.45
CA PRO A 268 -11.86 6.10 -19.38
C PRO A 268 -13.23 6.23 -18.70
N GLN A 269 -14.21 6.82 -19.40
CA GLN A 269 -15.60 6.87 -18.91
C GLN A 269 -16.30 5.51 -18.96
N SER A 270 -15.94 4.68 -19.94
CA SER A 270 -16.42 3.30 -20.05
C SER A 270 -15.33 2.40 -20.65
N PRO A 271 -15.10 1.19 -20.10
CA PRO A 271 -14.20 0.20 -20.71
C PRO A 271 -14.63 -0.25 -22.11
N THR A 272 -15.90 -0.05 -22.48
CA THR A 272 -16.45 -0.50 -23.78
C THR A 272 -16.40 0.55 -24.88
N GLN A 273 -16.29 1.83 -24.53
CA GLN A 273 -16.30 2.95 -25.47
C GLN A 273 -15.01 3.77 -25.33
N MET A 274 -13.87 3.11 -25.56
CA MET A 274 -12.56 3.75 -25.51
C MET A 274 -12.08 4.17 -26.89
N ASN A 275 -11.64 5.41 -27.02
CA ASN A 275 -10.84 5.87 -28.15
C ASN A 275 -9.63 6.70 -27.66
N PRO A 276 -8.64 6.05 -27.04
CA PRO A 276 -7.53 6.75 -26.40
C PRO A 276 -6.51 7.24 -27.42
N ARG A 277 -5.88 8.38 -27.13
CA ARG A 277 -4.68 8.82 -27.86
C ARG A 277 -3.46 8.18 -27.23
N VAL A 278 -2.58 7.62 -28.07
CA VAL A 278 -1.46 6.79 -27.63
C VAL A 278 -0.13 7.33 -28.15
N SER A 279 0.79 7.59 -27.24
CA SER A 279 2.21 7.80 -27.53
C SER A 279 2.96 6.47 -27.52
N ASN A 280 3.35 5.99 -28.71
CA ASN A 280 4.00 4.68 -28.86
C ASN A 280 5.30 4.53 -28.05
N GLN A 281 6.11 5.59 -27.96
CA GLN A 281 7.39 5.55 -27.23
C GLN A 281 7.19 5.35 -25.72
N GLN A 282 6.25 6.10 -25.14
CA GLN A 282 5.91 5.98 -23.72
C GLN A 282 5.22 4.65 -23.43
N LEU A 283 4.27 4.25 -24.28
CA LEU A 283 3.56 2.98 -24.12
C LEU A 283 4.50 1.77 -24.16
N THR A 284 5.48 1.77 -25.07
CA THR A 284 6.48 0.69 -25.14
C THR A 284 7.26 0.54 -23.82
N THR A 285 7.53 1.65 -23.15
CA THR A 285 8.25 1.64 -21.87
C THR A 285 7.35 1.25 -20.72
N ALA A 286 6.11 1.74 -20.70
CA ALA A 286 5.09 1.32 -19.75
C ALA A 286 4.81 -0.20 -19.84
N GLN A 287 4.80 -0.77 -21.05
CA GLN A 287 4.68 -2.21 -21.27
C GLN A 287 5.86 -3.01 -20.70
N LYS A 288 7.09 -2.46 -20.75
CA LYS A 288 8.25 -3.10 -20.09
C LYS A 288 8.08 -3.08 -18.56
N LEU A 289 7.58 -1.98 -18.00
CA LEU A 289 7.31 -1.87 -16.56
C LEU A 289 6.16 -2.78 -16.11
N LEU A 290 5.19 -3.06 -16.99
CA LEU A 290 4.10 -4.01 -16.71
C LEU A 290 4.61 -5.42 -16.38
N LEU A 291 5.83 -5.79 -16.81
CA LEU A 291 6.47 -7.05 -16.42
C LEU A 291 6.72 -7.17 -14.91
N PHE A 292 6.73 -6.04 -14.18
CA PHE A 292 6.90 -5.98 -12.73
C PHE A 292 5.57 -6.01 -11.96
N TRP A 293 4.42 -6.06 -12.65
CA TRP A 293 3.13 -6.25 -12.00
C TRP A 293 3.01 -7.69 -11.48
N ARG A 294 2.80 -7.84 -10.16
CA ARG A 294 2.77 -9.14 -9.45
C ARG A 294 4.06 -9.97 -9.58
N LYS A 295 5.15 -9.34 -10.04
CA LYS A 295 6.48 -9.93 -10.24
C LYS A 295 7.54 -8.89 -9.91
N PRO A 296 7.66 -8.48 -8.64
CA PRO A 296 8.56 -7.40 -8.25
C PRO A 296 10.02 -7.72 -8.62
N ALA A 297 10.72 -6.75 -9.20
CA ALA A 297 12.15 -6.85 -9.44
C ALA A 297 12.92 -6.43 -8.19
N ARG A 298 13.94 -7.22 -7.83
CA ARG A 298 14.77 -6.95 -6.66
C ARG A 298 16.23 -6.81 -7.05
N LYS A 299 16.91 -5.83 -6.46
CA LYS A 299 18.35 -5.64 -6.58
C LYS A 299 18.94 -5.46 -5.19
N CYS A 300 19.95 -6.27 -4.86
CA CYS A 300 20.67 -6.20 -3.60
C CYS A 300 22.14 -5.85 -3.87
N TRP A 301 22.69 -4.91 -3.11
CA TRP A 301 24.11 -4.57 -3.17
C TRP A 301 24.60 -3.98 -1.85
N TRP A 302 25.91 -3.77 -1.78
CA TRP A 302 26.57 -3.16 -0.63
C TRP A 302 27.20 -1.84 -1.04
N ASP A 303 27.11 -0.84 -0.15
CA ASP A 303 27.87 0.38 -0.22
C ASP A 303 28.68 0.60 1.07
N ALA A 304 29.66 1.50 0.97
CA ALA A 304 30.41 1.97 2.13
C ALA A 304 30.59 3.48 2.06
N THR A 305 30.42 4.15 3.19
CA THR A 305 30.73 5.56 3.36
C THR A 305 31.44 5.79 4.68
N GLU A 306 32.38 6.73 4.71
CA GLU A 306 33.00 7.19 5.94
C GLU A 306 32.26 8.43 6.42
N VAL A 307 31.96 8.48 7.72
CA VAL A 307 31.32 9.62 8.37
C VAL A 307 32.06 9.96 9.65
N SER A 308 32.10 11.25 9.98
CA SER A 308 32.68 11.73 11.23
C SER A 308 31.52 12.18 12.14
N LEU A 309 31.34 11.49 13.26
CA LEU A 309 30.16 11.65 14.12
C LEU A 309 30.53 12.39 15.42
N PRO A 310 29.76 13.41 15.82
CA PRO A 310 29.91 14.03 17.13
C PRO A 310 29.38 13.08 18.22
N ILE A 311 30.27 12.50 19.02
CA ILE A 311 29.88 11.65 20.15
C ILE A 311 29.72 12.53 21.40
N PRO A 312 28.56 12.50 22.08
CA PRO A 312 28.38 13.25 23.32
C PRO A 312 29.43 12.86 24.36
N LYS A 313 30.02 13.88 25.00
CA LYS A 313 31.11 13.75 26.00
C LYS A 313 32.48 13.38 25.42
N GLN A 314 32.67 13.43 24.10
CA GLN A 314 34.00 13.41 23.46
C GLN A 314 34.25 14.74 22.73
N GLU A 315 35.45 15.30 22.87
CA GLU A 315 35.82 16.56 22.19
C GLU A 315 36.10 16.36 20.70
N LYS A 316 36.58 15.17 20.31
CA LYS A 316 36.90 14.84 18.92
C LYS A 316 35.77 14.01 18.30
N PRO A 317 35.38 14.30 17.04
CA PRO A 317 34.50 13.43 16.28
C PRO A 317 35.08 12.02 16.15
N LEU A 318 34.20 11.01 16.16
CA LEU A 318 34.58 9.63 15.90
C LEU A 318 34.39 9.34 14.41
N ASP A 319 35.47 8.94 13.74
CA ASP A 319 35.39 8.45 12.37
C ASP A 319 34.84 7.02 12.35
N VAL A 320 33.82 6.83 11.53
CA VAL A 320 33.06 5.59 11.45
C VAL A 320 32.90 5.21 9.99
N LYS A 321 33.31 3.99 9.67
CA LYS A 321 33.00 3.36 8.40
C LYS A 321 31.61 2.74 8.47
N LEU A 322 30.68 3.30 7.72
CA LEU A 322 29.33 2.79 7.56
C LEU A 322 29.25 1.90 6.35
N TRP A 323 28.94 0.63 6.59
CA TRP A 323 28.52 -0.30 5.54
C TRP A 323 27.01 -0.31 5.46
N ALA A 324 26.44 -0.22 4.26
CA ALA A 324 25.02 -0.43 4.07
C ALA A 324 24.76 -1.53 3.05
N ARG A 325 23.90 -2.48 3.41
CA ARG A 325 23.26 -3.40 2.50
C ARG A 325 21.95 -2.79 2.05
N ARG A 326 21.82 -2.52 0.76
CA ARG A 326 20.59 -1.99 0.17
C ARG A 326 19.88 -3.07 -0.60
N VAL A 327 18.58 -3.18 -0.39
CA VAL A 327 17.67 -3.98 -1.21
C VAL A 327 16.64 -3.03 -1.79
N TRP A 328 16.69 -2.84 -3.10
CA TRP A 328 15.62 -2.16 -3.83
C TRP A 328 14.64 -3.17 -4.37
N THR A 329 13.36 -2.86 -4.22
CA THR A 329 12.24 -3.57 -4.84
C THR A 329 11.49 -2.58 -5.72
N LEU A 330 11.46 -2.87 -7.02
CA LEU A 330 10.65 -2.17 -8.01
C LEU A 330 9.43 -3.03 -8.33
N GLU A 331 8.26 -2.44 -8.16
CA GLU A 331 6.98 -3.09 -8.37
C GLU A 331 6.02 -2.16 -9.12
N LEU A 332 5.08 -2.74 -9.85
CA LEU A 332 3.97 -2.00 -10.44
C LEU A 332 2.67 -2.45 -9.77
N SER A 333 1.87 -1.51 -9.29
CA SER A 333 0.51 -1.75 -8.81
C SER A 333 -0.50 -1.22 -9.83
N LEU A 334 -1.59 -1.96 -10.03
CA LEU A 334 -2.71 -1.55 -10.86
C LEU A 334 -3.95 -1.45 -9.98
N ILE A 335 -4.40 -0.21 -9.76
CA ILE A 335 -5.64 0.10 -9.05
C ILE A 335 -6.76 0.42 -10.03
#